data_AF-A0A7C4M757-F1
#
_entry.id   AF-A0A7C4M757-F1
#
_cell.length_a   1.000
_cell.length_b   1.000
_cell.length_c   1.000
_cell.angle_alpha   90.00
_cell.angle_beta   90.00
_cell.angle_gamma   90.00
#
_symmetry.space_group_name_H-M   'P 1'
#
loop_
_entity.id
_entity.type
_entity.pdbx_description
1 polymer ?
#
loop_
_entity_poly.entity_id
_entity_poly.type
_entity_poly.pdbx_seq_one_letter_code
_entity_poly.pdbx_strand_id
1 'polypeptide(L)'
;MVEHGLARRITADEAIEILERADREGLVHMAERSRGPIYTTCDCCAFFRAVHEAKYPRTIARSSYVASVDIGRCIACGICVIRCPMKAIVVKKNREPAKVSVEKCLGCGVCMPTCPVEAIELVLRGSCQRCPTA
;
A
#
# COMPACT_ATOMS: atom_id res chain seq x y z
N MET A 1 -17.86 -13.03 -16.97
CA MET A 1 -17.87 -13.44 -15.55
C MET A 1 -19.28 -13.49 -14.98
N VAL A 2 -20.06 -12.40 -15.05
CA VAL A 2 -21.44 -12.37 -14.53
C VAL A 2 -22.35 -13.37 -15.23
N GLU A 3 -22.35 -13.39 -16.57
CA GLU A 3 -23.17 -14.33 -17.38
C GLU A 3 -22.79 -15.80 -17.16
N HIS A 4 -21.58 -16.06 -16.65
CA HIS A 4 -21.09 -17.41 -16.34
C HIS A 4 -21.24 -17.77 -14.85
N GLY A 5 -21.95 -16.96 -14.05
CA GLY A 5 -22.18 -17.23 -12.63
C GLY A 5 -20.95 -17.06 -11.71
N LEU A 6 -19.86 -16.48 -12.22
CA LEU A 6 -18.60 -16.30 -11.48
C LEU A 6 -18.48 -14.91 -10.83
N ALA A 7 -19.42 -14.00 -11.10
CA ALA A 7 -19.45 -12.65 -10.54
C ALA A 7 -20.87 -12.12 -10.48
N ARG A 8 -21.07 -10.99 -9.80
CA ARG A 8 -22.33 -10.25 -9.75
C ARG A 8 -22.13 -8.80 -10.16
N ARG A 9 -23.20 -8.16 -10.63
CA ARG A 9 -23.22 -6.70 -10.84
C ARG A 9 -23.37 -6.01 -9.49
N ILE A 10 -22.75 -4.84 -9.35
CA ILE A 10 -22.79 -3.97 -8.16
C ILE A 10 -22.95 -2.52 -8.59
N THR A 11 -23.39 -1.66 -7.67
CA THR A 11 -23.44 -0.20 -7.88
C THR A 11 -22.07 0.44 -7.63
N ALA A 12 -21.92 1.71 -7.99
CA ALA A 12 -20.70 2.47 -7.71
C ALA A 12 -20.49 2.64 -6.18
N ASP A 13 -21.55 2.95 -5.45
CA ASP A 13 -21.49 3.12 -3.98
C ASP A 13 -21.08 1.80 -3.30
N GLU A 14 -21.67 0.68 -3.73
CA GLU A 14 -21.30 -0.64 -3.23
C GLU A 14 -19.83 -0.98 -3.56
N ALA A 15 -19.34 -0.60 -4.74
CA ALA A 15 -17.94 -0.78 -5.08
C ALA A 15 -17.00 0.00 -4.14
N ILE A 16 -17.36 1.24 -3.80
CA ILE A 16 -16.60 2.07 -2.85
C ILE A 16 -16.59 1.41 -1.47
N GLU A 17 -17.74 0.97 -0.96
CA GLU A 17 -17.83 0.29 0.34
C GLU A 17 -16.96 -0.97 0.41
N ILE A 18 -16.93 -1.77 -0.68
CA ILE A 18 -16.07 -2.96 -0.77
C ILE A 18 -14.59 -2.57 -0.71
N LEU A 19 -14.18 -1.53 -1.44
CA LEU A 19 -12.80 -1.05 -1.44
C LEU A 19 -12.40 -0.53 -0.05
N GLU A 20 -13.23 0.31 0.58
CA GLU A 20 -12.96 0.81 1.92
C GLU A 20 -12.85 -0.31 2.96
N ARG A 21 -13.68 -1.35 2.84
CA ARG A 21 -13.57 -2.53 3.71
C ARG A 21 -12.24 -3.25 3.48
N ALA A 22 -11.86 -3.48 2.24
CA ALA A 22 -10.60 -4.12 1.89
C ALA A 22 -9.39 -3.30 2.40
N ASP A 23 -9.44 -1.97 2.31
CA ASP A 23 -8.45 -1.06 2.91
C ASP A 23 -8.36 -1.22 4.43
N ARG A 24 -9.50 -1.29 5.14
CA ARG A 24 -9.55 -1.54 6.60
C ARG A 24 -8.99 -2.91 6.98
N GLU A 25 -9.22 -3.92 6.14
CA GLU A 25 -8.66 -5.26 6.30
C GLU A 25 -7.14 -5.28 5.99
N GLY A 26 -6.63 -4.24 5.34
CA GLY A 26 -5.23 -4.07 4.97
C GLY A 26 -4.85 -4.84 3.71
N LEU A 27 -5.83 -5.09 2.84
CA LEU A 27 -5.60 -5.60 1.50
C LEU A 27 -4.97 -4.51 0.62
N VAL A 28 -4.21 -4.92 -0.39
CA VAL A 28 -3.58 -3.97 -1.31
C VAL A 28 -4.33 -4.00 -2.63
N HIS A 29 -4.93 -2.85 -2.95
CA HIS A 29 -5.54 -2.62 -4.25
C HIS A 29 -4.49 -2.56 -5.35
N MET A 30 -4.53 -3.54 -6.26
CA MET A 30 -3.79 -3.48 -7.51
C MET A 30 -4.72 -3.10 -8.64
N ALA A 31 -4.46 -1.96 -9.25
CA ALA A 31 -5.15 -1.52 -10.45
C ALA A 31 -4.32 -1.89 -11.68
N GLU A 32 -4.90 -2.66 -12.58
CA GLU A 32 -4.31 -2.85 -13.91
C GLU A 32 -4.74 -1.69 -14.81
N ARG A 33 -3.75 -0.99 -15.38
CA ARG A 33 -3.98 0.04 -16.40
C ARG A 33 -3.08 -0.25 -17.60
N SER A 34 -3.54 -1.11 -18.49
CA SER A 34 -2.85 -1.44 -19.73
C SER A 34 -3.05 -0.38 -20.82
N ARG A 35 -4.28 0.12 -21.03
CA ARG A 35 -4.68 1.26 -21.90
C ARG A 35 -6.13 1.65 -21.60
N GLY A 36 -6.40 2.87 -21.11
CA GLY A 36 -7.77 3.36 -20.82
C GLY A 36 -8.15 3.45 -19.33
N PRO A 37 -9.45 3.42 -18.98
CA PRO A 37 -9.91 3.45 -17.58
C PRO A 37 -9.47 2.18 -16.81
N ILE A 38 -9.46 2.25 -15.48
CA ILE A 38 -9.13 1.09 -14.62
C ILE A 38 -10.25 0.07 -14.78
N TYR A 39 -9.90 -1.16 -15.18
CA TYR A 39 -10.89 -2.22 -15.45
C TYR A 39 -10.88 -3.34 -14.41
N THR A 40 -9.81 -3.46 -13.63
CA THR A 40 -9.69 -4.49 -12.58
C THR A 40 -8.98 -3.90 -11.36
N THR A 41 -9.62 -4.04 -10.20
CA THR A 41 -8.95 -3.93 -8.90
C THR A 41 -8.82 -5.33 -8.32
N CYS A 42 -7.58 -5.76 -8.03
CA CYS A 42 -7.28 -7.06 -7.47
C CYS A 42 -6.61 -6.89 -6.11
N ASP A 43 -7.11 -7.61 -5.11
CA ASP A 43 -6.56 -7.64 -3.75
C ASP A 43 -5.71 -8.91 -3.49
N CYS A 44 -5.33 -9.62 -4.56
CA CYS A 44 -4.74 -10.94 -4.47
C CYS A 44 -3.28 -10.94 -3.97
N CYS A 45 -3.00 -11.80 -3.00
CA CYS A 45 -1.65 -12.02 -2.48
C CYS A 45 -0.64 -12.57 -3.51
N ALA A 46 -1.10 -13.10 -4.67
CA ALA A 46 -0.26 -13.76 -5.66
C ALA A 46 0.91 -12.89 -6.15
N PHE A 47 0.70 -11.59 -6.28
CA PHE A 47 1.75 -10.67 -6.73
C PHE A 47 2.84 -10.47 -5.67
N PHE A 48 2.47 -10.36 -4.39
CA PHE A 48 3.46 -10.30 -3.31
C PHE A 48 4.22 -11.61 -3.15
N ARG A 49 3.55 -12.76 -3.35
CA ARG A 49 4.23 -14.05 -3.41
C ARG A 49 5.21 -14.12 -4.58
N ALA A 50 4.87 -13.59 -5.75
CA ALA A 50 5.80 -13.51 -6.87
C ALA A 50 7.06 -12.67 -6.54
N VAL A 51 6.88 -11.56 -5.82
CA VAL A 51 8.00 -10.71 -5.38
C VAL A 51 8.89 -11.41 -4.36
N HIS A 52 8.31 -12.02 -3.32
CA HIS A 52 9.06 -12.53 -2.17
C HIS A 52 9.48 -14.00 -2.30
N GLU A 53 8.60 -14.86 -2.79
CA GLU A 53 8.83 -16.31 -2.91
C GLU A 53 9.51 -16.65 -4.23
N ALA A 54 8.96 -16.14 -5.34
CA ALA A 54 9.50 -16.41 -6.69
C ALA A 54 10.63 -15.44 -7.10
N LYS A 55 10.95 -14.45 -6.26
CA LYS A 55 12.05 -13.48 -6.45
C LYS A 55 11.97 -12.72 -7.78
N TYR A 56 10.77 -12.33 -8.21
CA TYR A 56 10.53 -11.48 -9.37
C TYR A 56 10.12 -10.06 -8.95
N PRO A 57 11.07 -9.18 -8.59
CA PRO A 57 10.77 -7.87 -8.01
C PRO A 57 10.14 -6.88 -9.00
N ARG A 58 10.18 -7.17 -10.30
CA ARG A 58 9.64 -6.31 -11.37
C ARG A 58 8.23 -6.71 -11.83
N THR A 59 7.61 -7.69 -11.17
CA THR A 59 6.24 -8.13 -11.50
C THR A 59 5.17 -7.11 -11.10
N ILE A 60 5.51 -6.18 -10.20
CA ILE A 60 4.59 -5.12 -9.74
C ILE A 60 5.17 -3.76 -10.09
N ALA A 61 4.40 -2.94 -10.81
CA ALA A 61 4.74 -1.56 -11.05
C ALA A 61 4.62 -0.72 -9.76
N ARG A 62 5.52 0.24 -9.58
CA ARG A 62 5.48 1.18 -8.44
C ARG A 62 4.48 2.29 -8.75
N SER A 63 3.67 2.68 -7.76
CA SER A 63 2.84 3.89 -7.83
C SER A 63 3.73 5.13 -7.96
N SER A 64 3.23 6.23 -8.54
CA SER A 64 3.91 7.54 -8.50
C SER A 64 3.99 8.15 -7.10
N TYR A 65 3.36 7.53 -6.10
CA TYR A 65 3.39 7.95 -4.70
C TYR A 65 4.28 7.06 -3.83
N VAL A 66 4.74 7.61 -2.71
CA VAL A 66 5.52 6.93 -1.66
C VAL A 66 4.97 7.31 -0.29
N ALA A 67 5.01 6.38 0.66
CA ALA A 67 4.65 6.68 2.04
C ALA A 67 5.70 7.61 2.68
N SER A 68 5.24 8.67 3.34
CA SER A 68 6.04 9.60 4.14
C SER A 68 5.52 9.61 5.58
N VAL A 69 6.42 9.79 6.54
CA VAL A 69 6.10 9.76 7.96
C VAL A 69 6.33 11.14 8.56
N ASP A 70 5.33 11.67 9.25
CA ASP A 70 5.48 12.85 10.10
C ASP A 70 6.19 12.46 11.39
N ILE A 71 7.44 12.93 11.51
CA ILE A 71 8.34 12.68 12.64
C ILE A 71 7.78 13.25 13.95
N GLY A 72 7.06 14.38 13.90
CA GLY A 72 6.49 15.02 15.08
C GLY A 72 5.24 14.32 15.64
N ARG A 73 4.52 13.58 14.78
CA ARG A 73 3.31 12.83 15.17
C ARG A 73 3.59 11.36 15.45
N CYS A 74 4.65 10.78 14.87
CA CYS A 74 4.92 9.35 14.97
C CYS A 74 5.25 8.91 16.40
N ILE A 75 4.44 8.01 16.96
CA ILE A 75 4.65 7.43 18.29
C ILE A 75 5.49 6.14 18.30
N ALA A 76 6.08 5.78 17.16
CA ALA A 76 6.90 4.59 16.96
C ALA A 76 6.23 3.26 17.39
N CYS A 77 4.92 3.10 17.16
CA CYS A 77 4.18 1.89 17.58
C CYS A 77 4.46 0.64 16.73
N GLY A 78 5.00 0.79 15.52
CA GLY A 78 5.39 -0.34 14.66
C GLY A 78 4.26 -1.01 13.86
N ILE A 79 3.00 -0.60 13.99
CA ILE A 79 1.87 -1.19 13.24
C ILE A 79 2.11 -1.14 11.73
N CYS A 80 2.64 -0.02 11.23
CA CYS A 80 2.99 0.17 9.82
C CYS A 80 4.07 -0.80 9.32
N VAL A 81 4.96 -1.30 10.20
CA VAL A 81 5.96 -2.32 9.86
C VAL A 81 5.28 -3.66 9.59
N ILE A 82 4.33 -4.05 10.45
CA ILE A 82 3.56 -5.30 10.34
C ILE A 82 2.70 -5.28 9.07
N ARG A 83 2.08 -4.14 8.78
CA ARG A 83 1.18 -3.98 7.64
C ARG A 83 1.87 -3.85 6.29
N CYS A 84 3.18 -3.57 6.24
CA CYS A 84 3.88 -3.34 4.98
C CYS A 84 4.27 -4.67 4.31
N PRO A 85 3.59 -5.09 3.22
CA PRO A 85 3.91 -6.37 2.57
C PRO A 85 5.30 -6.37 1.94
N MET A 86 5.82 -5.18 1.59
CA MET A 86 7.15 -5.03 0.99
C MET A 86 8.29 -4.92 1.99
N LYS A 87 7.99 -4.94 3.30
CA LYS A 87 8.98 -4.71 4.37
C LYS A 87 9.80 -3.43 4.13
N ALA A 88 9.13 -2.40 3.62
CA ALA A 88 9.75 -1.11 3.28
C ALA A 88 9.86 -0.18 4.49
N ILE A 89 9.17 -0.48 5.59
CA ILE A 89 9.09 0.39 6.78
C ILE A 89 9.85 -0.27 7.92
N VAL A 90 10.64 0.52 8.65
CA VAL A 90 11.36 0.08 9.86
C VAL A 90 11.11 1.04 11.01
N VAL A 91 11.03 0.49 12.22
CA VAL A 91 11.02 1.24 13.49
C VAL A 91 12.15 0.69 14.34
N LYS A 92 13.07 1.56 14.80
CA LYS A 92 14.23 1.14 15.61
C LYS A 92 13.84 1.01 17.09
N LYS A 93 14.61 0.20 17.84
CA LYS A 93 14.36 -0.09 19.27
C LYS A 93 14.38 1.13 20.19
N ASN A 94 15.04 2.22 19.77
CA ASN A 94 15.13 3.47 20.53
C ASN A 94 13.92 4.40 20.36
N ARG A 95 12.77 3.88 19.88
CA ARG A 95 11.54 4.64 19.63
C ARG A 95 11.71 5.80 18.64
N GLU A 96 12.69 5.69 17.74
CA GLU A 96 12.77 6.58 16.59
C GLU A 96 11.50 6.46 15.72
N PRO A 97 11.02 7.58 15.14
CA PRO A 97 9.96 7.57 14.15
C PRO A 97 10.22 6.58 13.02
N ALA A 98 9.14 6.02 12.48
CA ALA A 98 9.20 5.05 11.40
C ALA A 98 9.93 5.63 10.18
N LYS A 99 10.82 4.83 9.57
CA LYS A 99 11.57 5.18 8.36
C LYS A 99 11.10 4.34 7.19
N VAL A 100 10.85 4.98 6.04
CA VAL A 100 10.38 4.33 4.82
C VAL A 100 11.50 4.26 3.81
N SER A 101 11.84 3.05 3.38
CA SER A 101 12.71 2.82 2.22
C SER A 101 11.94 3.18 0.96
N VAL A 102 12.31 4.31 0.35
CA VAL A 102 11.68 4.80 -0.90
C VAL A 102 11.77 3.72 -1.97
N GLU A 103 12.92 3.06 -2.09
CA GLU A 103 13.19 2.01 -3.09
C GLU A 103 12.29 0.78 -2.96
N LYS A 104 12.01 0.33 -1.73
CA LYS A 104 11.16 -0.84 -1.51
C LYS A 104 9.68 -0.50 -1.48
N CYS A 105 9.33 0.75 -1.18
CA CYS A 105 7.94 1.17 -1.08
C CYS A 105 7.29 1.17 -2.46
N LEU A 106 6.22 0.37 -2.63
CA LEU A 106 5.39 0.38 -3.85
C LEU A 106 4.43 1.57 -3.89
N GLY A 107 4.14 2.20 -2.75
CA GLY A 107 3.13 3.27 -2.64
C GLY A 107 1.69 2.76 -2.55
N CYS A 108 1.48 1.58 -1.95
CA CYS A 108 0.16 0.94 -1.85
C CYS A 108 -0.78 1.51 -0.79
N GLY A 109 -0.32 2.42 0.07
CA GLY A 109 -1.19 3.12 1.02
C GLY A 109 -1.64 2.35 2.28
N VAL A 110 -1.53 1.02 2.36
CA VAL A 110 -2.06 0.21 3.49
C VAL A 110 -1.55 0.59 4.90
N CYS A 111 -0.42 1.28 4.98
CA CYS A 111 0.13 1.78 6.24
C CYS A 111 -0.54 3.08 6.74
N MET A 112 -1.15 3.86 5.85
CA MET A 112 -1.80 5.14 6.16
C MET A 112 -3.03 4.97 7.05
N PRO A 113 -4.09 4.22 6.66
CA PRO A 113 -5.30 4.09 7.47
C PRO A 113 -5.07 3.28 8.76
N THR A 114 -3.94 2.57 8.87
CA THR A 114 -3.60 1.77 10.05
C THR A 114 -2.78 2.55 11.09
N CYS A 115 -2.36 3.78 10.78
CA CYS A 115 -1.65 4.61 11.74
C CYS A 115 -2.62 5.25 12.74
N PRO A 116 -2.56 4.89 14.04
CA PRO A 116 -3.55 5.37 15.04
C PRO A 116 -3.44 6.87 15.35
N VAL A 117 -2.36 7.52 14.91
CA VAL A 117 -2.09 8.95 15.09
C VAL A 117 -2.01 9.69 13.75
N GLU A 118 -2.38 9.01 12.66
CA GLU A 118 -2.40 9.53 11.28
C GLU A 118 -1.10 10.25 10.90
N ALA A 119 0.04 9.65 11.28
CA ALA A 119 1.37 10.21 11.01
C ALA A 119 1.94 9.77 9.66
N ILE A 120 1.15 9.15 8.77
CA ILE A 120 1.61 8.60 7.51
C ILE A 120 0.75 9.15 6.38
N GLU A 121 1.39 9.63 5.32
CA GLU A 121 0.73 10.15 4.12
C GLU A 121 1.39 9.60 2.85
N LEU A 122 0.65 9.60 1.73
CA LEU A 122 1.21 9.31 0.41
C LEU A 122 1.59 10.61 -0.30
N VAL A 123 2.86 10.77 -0.62
CA VAL A 123 3.40 11.95 -1.34
C VAL A 123 3.98 11.53 -2.69
N LEU A 124 4.06 12.46 -3.65
CA LEU A 124 4.66 12.17 -4.96
C LEU A 124 6.12 11.74 -4.82
N ARG A 125 6.53 10.76 -5.61
CA ARG A 125 7.94 10.39 -5.74
C ARG A 125 8.70 11.59 -6.31
N GLY A 126 9.72 12.04 -5.59
CA GLY A 126 10.51 13.24 -5.92
C GLY A 126 10.15 14.48 -5.11
N SER A 127 8.93 14.58 -4.55
CA SER A 127 8.58 15.67 -3.61
C SER A 127 8.88 15.33 -2.15
N CYS A 128 9.31 14.09 -1.87
CA CYS A 128 9.63 13.62 -0.53
C CYS A 128 10.98 14.19 -0.05
N GLN A 129 10.97 15.43 0.44
CA GLN A 129 12.16 16.11 1.00
C GLN A 129 12.57 15.59 2.39
N ARG A 130 11.77 14.70 3.01
CA ARG A 130 11.92 14.29 4.42
C ARG A 130 12.05 12.78 4.64
N CYS A 131 12.15 11.97 3.58
CA CYS A 131 12.45 10.56 3.79
C CYS A 131 13.93 10.43 4.17
N PRO A 132 14.28 9.92 5.37
CA PRO A 132 15.65 9.49 5.62
C PRO A 132 15.90 8.35 4.64
N THR A 133 16.73 8.61 3.62
CA THR A 133 17.33 7.54 2.84
C THR A 133 17.99 6.59 3.84
N ALA A 134 17.58 5.32 3.79
CA ALA A 134 18.04 4.28 4.70
C ALA A 134 19.57 4.15 4.67
#